data_AF-A0A1G8PG28-F1
#
_entry.id   AF-A0A1G8PG28-F1
#
_cell.length_a   1.000
_cell.length_b   1.000
_cell.length_c   1.000
_cell.angle_alpha   90.00
_cell.angle_beta   90.00
_cell.angle_gamma   90.00
#
_symmetry.space_group_name_H-M   'P 1'
#
loop_
_entity.id
_entity.type
_entity.pdbx_description
1 polymer ?
#
loop_
_entity_poly.entity_id
_entity_poly.type
_entity_poly.pdbx_seq_one_letter_code
_entity_poly.pdbx_strand_id
1 'polypeptide(L)'
;MSLRYWLVIVTFIAVQLLGGLLALPLMAFGFSWDTATTTAIIISFTIGLIVIWFLIRKEPDPLRSKQAPLNAGLSILLVIGGFFVALIAQVVIIEFQSSVLGIQPESENTELILDIMSENIWMIVTVALIGPIIEEIVFRQAIFGHLYRKMNFFWAGLISSVIFAVIHLDFSHMLVYMVLGFLFAYLYALSKRIIVPILAHVLMNAFASLPVLLGIDPEDVEQMEESLQMITGLLGALIP
;
A
#
# COMPACT_ATOMS: atom_id res chain seq x y z
N MET A 1 1.40 5.68 -23.12
CA MET A 1 1.51 6.40 -21.83
C MET A 1 2.28 7.69 -22.08
N SER A 2 2.04 8.80 -21.35
CA SER A 2 2.85 10.02 -21.53
C SER A 2 4.25 9.82 -20.94
N LEU A 3 5.23 10.62 -21.37
CA LEU A 3 6.59 10.57 -20.83
C LEU A 3 6.60 10.81 -19.31
N ARG A 4 5.74 11.72 -18.82
CA ARG A 4 5.66 12.04 -17.38
C ARG A 4 5.24 10.83 -16.55
N TYR A 5 4.28 10.03 -17.02
CA TYR A 5 3.89 8.79 -16.34
C TYR A 5 5.00 7.72 -16.35
N TRP A 6 5.79 7.64 -17.41
CA TRP A 6 7.00 6.80 -17.40
C TRP A 6 8.00 7.28 -16.35
N LEU A 7 8.24 8.59 -16.26
CA LEU A 7 9.15 9.17 -15.26
C LEU A 7 8.65 8.94 -13.82
N VAL A 8 7.32 8.94 -13.59
CA VAL A 8 6.73 8.57 -12.29
C VAL A 8 7.08 7.13 -11.92
N ILE A 9 6.90 6.18 -12.84
CA ILE A 9 7.24 4.77 -12.60
C ILE A 9 8.75 4.59 -12.37
N VAL A 10 9.59 5.25 -13.16
CA VAL A 10 11.05 5.22 -12.98
C VAL A 10 11.44 5.82 -11.63
N THR A 11 10.81 6.92 -11.21
CA THR A 11 11.06 7.54 -9.90
C THR A 11 10.70 6.57 -8.78
N PHE A 12 9.54 5.91 -8.87
CA PHE A 12 9.13 4.91 -7.89
C PHE A 12 10.12 3.75 -7.78
N ILE A 13 10.52 3.16 -8.91
CA ILE A 13 11.53 2.09 -8.94
C ILE A 13 12.87 2.58 -8.35
N ALA A 14 13.28 3.81 -8.68
CA ALA A 14 14.50 4.41 -8.15
C ALA A 14 14.42 4.58 -6.62
N VAL A 15 13.28 5.01 -6.08
CA VAL A 15 13.09 5.12 -4.62
C VAL A 15 13.22 3.75 -3.94
N GLN A 16 12.63 2.69 -4.50
CA GLN A 16 12.72 1.35 -3.94
C GLN A 16 14.14 0.76 -3.99
N LEU A 17 14.84 0.94 -5.10
CA LEU A 17 16.17 0.33 -5.29
C LEU A 17 17.31 1.15 -4.71
N LEU A 18 17.19 2.49 -4.69
CA LEU A 18 18.27 3.38 -4.27
C LEU A 18 18.22 3.74 -2.78
N GLY A 19 17.10 3.49 -2.09
CA GLY A 19 16.96 3.77 -0.65
C GLY A 19 18.09 3.16 0.19
N GLY A 20 18.41 1.88 -0.04
CA GLY A 20 19.53 1.21 0.65
C GLY A 20 20.92 1.73 0.27
N LEU A 21 21.11 2.17 -0.99
CA LEU A 21 22.40 2.73 -1.44
C LEU A 21 22.68 4.10 -0.81
N LEU A 22 21.63 4.88 -0.54
CA LEU A 22 21.73 6.16 0.15
C LEU A 22 22.07 6.03 1.64
N ALA A 23 22.08 4.80 2.21
CA ALA A 23 22.57 4.54 3.56
C ALA A 23 24.11 4.61 3.64
N LEU A 24 24.83 4.28 2.57
CA LEU A 24 26.30 4.20 2.58
C LEU A 24 26.98 5.53 2.94
N PRO A 25 26.58 6.69 2.39
CA PRO A 25 27.12 7.97 2.83
C PRO A 25 26.83 8.27 4.30
N LEU A 26 25.64 7.91 4.81
CA LEU A 26 25.27 8.12 6.22
C LEU A 26 26.15 7.28 7.14
N MET A 27 26.46 6.04 6.79
CA MET A 27 27.42 5.23 7.55
C MET A 27 28.81 5.86 7.61
N ALA A 28 29.26 6.50 6.52
CA ALA A 28 30.54 7.22 6.51
C ALA A 28 30.55 8.43 7.46
N PHE A 29 29.39 8.95 7.86
CA PHE A 29 29.22 9.96 8.91
C PHE A 29 29.04 9.36 10.33
N GLY A 30 29.15 8.04 10.49
CA GLY A 30 29.14 7.36 11.78
C GLY A 30 27.79 6.84 12.26
N PHE A 31 26.77 6.85 11.40
CA PHE A 31 25.48 6.21 11.71
C PHE A 31 25.60 4.68 11.68
N SER A 32 24.84 3.98 12.54
CA SER A 32 24.68 2.51 12.45
C SER A 32 23.99 2.13 11.15
N TRP A 33 24.10 0.85 10.75
CA TRP A 33 23.43 0.35 9.55
C TRP A 33 21.92 0.64 9.59
N ASP A 34 21.24 0.27 10.67
CA ASP A 34 19.78 0.39 10.80
C ASP A 34 19.30 1.85 10.80
N THR A 35 20.01 2.73 11.52
CA THR A 35 19.68 4.16 11.49
C THR A 35 19.94 4.77 10.11
N ALA A 36 21.03 4.36 9.44
CA ALA A 36 21.37 4.85 8.11
C ALA A 36 20.36 4.40 7.05
N THR A 37 19.96 3.13 7.03
CA THR A 37 18.97 2.59 6.08
C THR A 37 17.60 3.21 6.28
N THR A 38 17.11 3.26 7.52
CA THR A 38 15.80 3.87 7.84
C THR A 38 15.76 5.34 7.46
N THR A 39 16.82 6.10 7.79
CA THR A 39 16.93 7.52 7.40
C THR A 39 16.98 7.69 5.88
N ALA A 40 17.72 6.83 5.18
CA ALA A 40 17.84 6.87 3.73
C ALA A 40 16.50 6.57 3.04
N ILE A 41 15.72 5.60 3.53
CA ILE A 41 14.37 5.28 3.04
C ILE A 41 13.44 6.49 3.21
N ILE A 42 13.39 7.09 4.39
CA ILE A 42 12.56 8.28 4.66
C ILE A 42 12.89 9.41 3.69
N ILE A 43 14.19 9.70 3.51
CA ILE A 43 14.67 10.74 2.58
C ILE A 43 14.28 10.39 1.14
N SER A 44 14.51 9.15 0.68
CA SER A 44 14.22 8.75 -0.70
C SER A 44 12.73 8.83 -1.02
N PHE A 45 11.87 8.35 -0.13
CA PHE A 45 10.42 8.43 -0.31
C PHE A 45 9.92 9.87 -0.31
N THR A 46 10.47 10.72 0.57
CA THR A 46 10.11 12.14 0.62
C THR A 46 10.50 12.87 -0.67
N ILE A 47 11.73 12.67 -1.15
CA ILE A 47 12.19 13.24 -2.43
C ILE A 47 11.36 12.67 -3.58
N GLY A 48 11.09 11.37 -3.57
CA GLY A 48 10.25 10.67 -4.54
C GLY A 48 8.86 11.29 -4.66
N LEU A 49 8.20 11.55 -3.52
CA LEU A 49 6.89 12.21 -3.48
C LEU A 49 6.95 13.60 -4.12
N ILE A 50 7.97 14.40 -3.79
CA ILE A 50 8.16 15.74 -4.35
C ILE A 50 8.33 15.67 -5.87
N VAL A 51 9.21 14.80 -6.35
CA VAL A 51 9.45 14.60 -7.79
C VAL A 51 8.18 14.15 -8.50
N ILE A 52 7.49 13.14 -7.96
CA ILE A 52 6.24 12.63 -8.52
C ILE A 52 5.19 13.74 -8.57
N TRP A 53 5.01 14.50 -7.50
CA TRP A 53 4.10 15.65 -7.47
C TRP A 53 4.41 16.66 -8.58
N PHE A 54 5.68 17.02 -8.77
CA PHE A 54 6.09 17.92 -9.85
C PHE A 54 5.76 17.37 -11.25
N LEU A 55 5.88 16.06 -11.44
CA LEU A 55 5.57 15.37 -12.70
C LEU A 55 4.06 15.30 -12.96
N ILE A 56 3.24 15.01 -11.94
CA ILE A 56 1.80 14.78 -12.11
C ILE A 56 0.94 16.04 -12.01
N ARG A 57 1.39 17.12 -11.34
CA ARG A 57 0.57 18.33 -11.10
C ARG A 57 0.06 19.03 -12.38
N LYS A 58 0.66 18.72 -13.53
CA LYS A 58 0.27 19.24 -14.85
C LYS A 58 -0.32 18.17 -15.78
N GLU A 59 -0.38 16.91 -15.35
CA GLU A 59 -1.01 15.84 -16.11
C GLU A 59 -2.49 15.77 -15.77
N PRO A 60 -3.40 15.70 -16.76
CA PRO A 60 -4.80 15.45 -16.49
C PRO A 60 -4.98 14.04 -15.92
N ASP A 61 -5.89 13.91 -14.96
CA ASP A 61 -6.34 12.63 -14.43
C ASP A 61 -6.96 11.80 -15.59
N PRO A 62 -6.42 10.60 -15.89
CA PRO A 62 -6.86 9.80 -17.04
C PRO A 62 -8.34 9.44 -17.01
N LEU A 63 -8.92 9.27 -15.81
CA LEU A 63 -10.31 8.84 -15.64
C LEU A 63 -11.29 10.02 -15.64
N ARG A 64 -10.88 11.21 -15.17
CA ARG A 64 -11.70 12.43 -15.25
C ARG A 64 -12.00 12.87 -16.68
N SER A 65 -11.16 12.49 -17.63
CA SER A 65 -11.35 12.84 -19.04
C SER A 65 -12.57 12.16 -19.70
N LYS A 66 -13.14 11.10 -19.10
CA LYS A 66 -14.25 10.34 -19.68
C LYS A 66 -15.63 10.74 -19.15
N GLN A 67 -15.75 11.05 -17.86
CA GLN A 67 -17.02 11.28 -17.16
C GLN A 67 -16.81 12.20 -15.95
N ALA A 68 -17.88 12.88 -15.51
CA ALA A 68 -17.83 13.73 -14.32
C ALA A 68 -17.51 12.90 -13.06
N PRO A 69 -16.62 13.39 -12.17
CA PRO A 69 -16.33 12.70 -10.93
C PRO A 69 -17.49 12.77 -9.95
N LEU A 70 -17.55 11.83 -8.99
CA LEU A 70 -18.54 11.87 -7.92
C LEU A 70 -18.43 13.18 -7.11
N ASN A 71 -19.55 13.58 -6.49
CA ASN A 71 -19.53 14.72 -5.57
C ASN A 71 -18.70 14.42 -4.31
N ALA A 72 -18.35 15.45 -3.55
CA ALA A 72 -17.48 15.32 -2.38
C ALA A 72 -18.06 14.39 -1.31
N GLY A 73 -19.37 14.48 -1.02
CA GLY A 73 -20.02 13.64 -0.01
C GLY A 73 -19.95 12.15 -0.35
N LEU A 74 -20.32 11.77 -1.58
CA LEU A 74 -20.20 10.38 -2.04
C LEU A 74 -18.74 9.91 -2.06
N SER A 75 -17.80 10.81 -2.38
CA SER A 75 -16.37 10.48 -2.36
C SER A 75 -15.89 10.15 -0.94
N ILE A 76 -16.34 10.90 0.08
CA ILE A 76 -16.04 10.62 1.49
C ILE A 76 -16.63 9.27 1.92
N LEU A 77 -17.88 8.98 1.54
CA LEU A 77 -18.50 7.69 1.84
C LEU A 77 -17.73 6.53 1.20
N LEU A 78 -17.22 6.71 -0.02
CA LEU A 78 -16.38 5.69 -0.67
C LEU A 78 -15.00 5.54 -0.01
N VAL A 79 -14.42 6.61 0.53
CA VAL A 79 -13.17 6.52 1.32
C VAL A 79 -13.39 5.67 2.57
N ILE A 80 -14.43 6.00 3.35
CA ILE A 80 -14.72 5.30 4.61
C ILE A 80 -15.15 3.85 4.34
N GLY A 81 -16.08 3.65 3.42
CA GLY A 81 -16.53 2.31 3.03
C GLY A 81 -15.41 1.48 2.41
N GLY A 82 -14.59 2.10 1.55
CA GLY A 82 -13.42 1.47 0.96
C GLY A 82 -12.39 1.02 1.99
N PHE A 83 -12.15 1.82 3.02
CA PHE A 83 -11.30 1.46 4.16
C PHE A 83 -11.82 0.21 4.89
N PHE A 84 -13.09 0.17 5.29
CA PHE A 84 -13.64 -1.00 5.98
C PHE A 84 -13.68 -2.25 5.08
N VAL A 85 -14.03 -2.09 3.80
CA VAL A 85 -14.00 -3.20 2.84
C VAL A 85 -12.58 -3.73 2.66
N ALA A 86 -11.56 -2.86 2.65
CA ALA A 86 -10.17 -3.27 2.56
C ALA A 86 -9.71 -4.07 3.78
N LEU A 87 -10.06 -3.63 4.99
CA LEU A 87 -9.77 -4.37 6.23
C LEU A 87 -10.44 -5.75 6.24
N ILE A 88 -11.73 -5.80 5.91
CA ILE A 88 -12.47 -7.07 5.85
C ILE A 88 -11.87 -7.99 4.78
N ALA A 89 -11.55 -7.45 3.60
CA ALA A 89 -10.94 -8.22 2.52
C ALA A 89 -9.58 -8.79 2.94
N GLN A 90 -8.74 -8.00 3.61
CA GLN A 90 -7.45 -8.49 4.12
C GLN A 90 -7.66 -9.65 5.09
N VAL A 91 -8.48 -9.50 6.13
CA VAL A 91 -8.74 -10.55 7.13
C VAL A 91 -9.29 -11.82 6.49
N VAL A 92 -10.29 -11.70 5.62
CA VAL A 92 -10.92 -12.84 4.94
C VAL A 92 -9.93 -13.58 4.04
N ILE A 93 -9.07 -12.85 3.32
CA ILE A 93 -8.09 -13.48 2.42
C ILE A 93 -6.96 -14.13 3.21
N ILE A 94 -6.46 -13.52 4.29
CA ILE A 94 -5.45 -14.14 5.17
C ILE A 94 -6.00 -15.42 5.80
N GLU A 95 -7.23 -15.37 6.35
CA GLU A 95 -7.88 -16.55 6.92
C GLU A 95 -8.06 -17.66 5.87
N PHE A 96 -8.48 -17.30 4.66
CA PHE A 96 -8.58 -18.25 3.56
C PHE A 96 -7.23 -18.88 3.21
N GLN A 97 -6.15 -18.08 3.16
CA GLN A 97 -4.81 -18.58 2.87
C GLN A 97 -4.29 -19.52 3.96
N SER A 98 -4.54 -19.20 5.24
CA SER A 98 -4.17 -20.05 6.36
C SER A 98 -4.98 -21.35 6.39
N SER A 99 -6.31 -21.25 6.41
CA SER A 99 -7.20 -22.41 6.55
C SER A 99 -7.23 -23.34 5.34
N VAL A 100 -7.08 -22.81 4.12
CA VAL A 100 -7.22 -23.59 2.87
C VAL A 100 -5.86 -23.91 2.24
N LEU A 101 -4.90 -23.00 2.30
CA LEU A 101 -3.60 -23.18 1.64
C LEU A 101 -2.47 -23.51 2.62
N GLY A 102 -2.70 -23.45 3.94
CA GLY A 102 -1.69 -23.68 4.96
C GLY A 102 -0.58 -22.63 4.97
N ILE A 103 -0.86 -21.44 4.46
CA ILE A 103 0.09 -20.32 4.45
C ILE A 103 0.02 -19.64 5.82
N GLN A 104 1.18 -19.45 6.43
CA GLN A 104 1.25 -18.77 7.72
C GLN A 104 0.70 -17.33 7.60
N PRO A 105 -0.16 -16.89 8.53
CA PRO A 105 -0.77 -15.56 8.49
C PRO A 105 0.22 -14.40 8.57
N GLU A 106 1.38 -14.66 9.16
CA GLU A 106 2.43 -13.68 9.37
C GLU A 106 3.10 -13.34 8.02
N SER A 107 3.16 -12.05 7.73
CA SER A 107 3.74 -11.53 6.49
C SER A 107 5.15 -11.03 6.78
N GLU A 108 6.15 -11.64 6.13
CA GLU A 108 7.57 -11.22 6.21
C GLU A 108 7.73 -9.71 5.94
N ASN A 109 6.94 -9.18 5.01
CA ASN A 109 6.96 -7.75 4.70
C ASN A 109 6.35 -6.90 5.84
N THR A 110 5.28 -7.38 6.47
CA THR A 110 4.65 -6.66 7.61
C THR A 110 5.57 -6.66 8.83
N GLU A 111 6.17 -7.80 9.18
CA GLU A 111 7.14 -7.92 10.27
C GLU A 111 8.32 -6.95 10.09
N LEU A 112 8.97 -6.99 8.93
CA LEU A 112 10.08 -6.09 8.60
C LEU A 112 9.68 -4.61 8.75
N ILE A 113 8.47 -4.26 8.31
CA ILE A 113 7.98 -2.89 8.40
C ILE A 113 7.71 -2.48 9.85
N LEU A 114 7.13 -3.36 10.67
CA LEU A 114 6.88 -3.11 12.09
C LEU A 114 8.19 -2.90 12.86
N ASP A 115 9.20 -3.71 12.60
CA ASP A 115 10.53 -3.58 13.20
C ASP A 115 11.14 -2.21 12.88
N ILE A 116 11.19 -1.83 11.61
CA ILE A 116 11.76 -0.53 11.18
C ILE A 116 10.95 0.64 11.75
N MET A 117 9.62 0.50 11.87
CA MET A 117 8.76 1.52 12.47
C MET A 117 8.99 1.69 13.97
N SER A 118 9.29 0.60 14.68
CA SER A 118 9.58 0.63 16.13
C SER A 118 10.87 1.41 16.43
N GLU A 119 11.83 1.39 15.51
CA GLU A 119 13.09 2.13 15.64
C GLU A 119 12.96 3.63 15.34
N ASN A 120 12.04 4.02 14.43
CA ASN A 120 11.91 5.40 14.00
C ASN A 120 10.47 5.77 13.66
N ILE A 121 9.87 6.63 14.49
CA ILE A 121 8.49 7.12 14.31
C ILE A 121 8.24 7.82 12.95
N TRP A 122 9.27 8.38 12.33
CA TRP A 122 9.14 8.99 11.00
C TRP A 122 8.96 7.96 9.88
N MET A 123 9.34 6.70 10.12
CA MET A 123 9.02 5.61 9.23
C MET A 123 7.51 5.38 9.16
N ILE A 124 6.77 5.61 10.24
CA ILE A 124 5.30 5.56 10.22
C ILE A 124 4.73 6.55 9.21
N VAL A 125 5.25 7.77 9.16
CA VAL A 125 4.82 8.76 8.14
C VAL A 125 5.13 8.25 6.73
N THR A 126 6.25 7.56 6.55
CA THR A 126 6.64 7.01 5.26
C THR A 126 5.71 5.88 4.82
N VAL A 127 5.45 4.90 5.70
CA VAL A 127 4.62 3.71 5.43
C VAL A 127 3.13 4.04 5.41
N ALA A 128 2.63 4.80 6.38
CA ALA A 128 1.21 5.07 6.51
C ALA A 128 0.69 6.13 5.53
N LEU A 129 1.55 7.07 5.11
CA LEU A 129 1.12 8.22 4.32
C LEU A 129 1.85 8.32 2.97
N ILE A 130 3.18 8.41 2.97
CA ILE A 130 3.93 8.73 1.74
C ILE A 130 3.87 7.58 0.73
N GLY A 131 4.12 6.34 1.19
CA GLY A 131 4.07 5.12 0.38
C GLY A 131 2.73 4.96 -0.34
N PRO A 132 1.60 4.91 0.38
CA PRO A 132 0.27 4.77 -0.22
C PRO A 132 -0.07 5.87 -1.24
N ILE A 133 0.36 7.11 -1.00
CA ILE A 133 0.17 8.20 -1.97
C ILE A 133 0.93 7.90 -3.27
N ILE A 134 2.22 7.57 -3.16
CA ILE A 134 3.08 7.27 -4.32
C ILE A 134 2.55 6.04 -5.06
N GLU A 135 2.24 4.98 -4.34
CA GLU A 135 1.74 3.72 -4.90
C GLU A 135 0.45 3.94 -5.68
N GLU A 136 -0.53 4.63 -5.12
CA GLU A 136 -1.80 4.84 -5.82
C GLU A 136 -1.62 5.74 -7.06
N ILE A 137 -0.70 6.71 -7.03
CA ILE A 137 -0.32 7.48 -8.23
C ILE A 137 0.32 6.57 -9.30
N VAL A 138 1.23 5.68 -8.92
CA VAL A 138 1.94 4.78 -9.84
C VAL A 138 0.99 3.71 -10.39
N PHE A 139 0.34 2.95 -9.53
CA PHE A 139 -0.44 1.78 -9.91
C PHE A 139 -1.82 2.15 -10.42
N ARG A 140 -2.50 3.15 -9.84
CA ARG A 140 -3.84 3.56 -10.30
C ARG A 140 -3.80 4.65 -11.34
N GLN A 141 -3.18 5.79 -11.04
CA GLN A 141 -3.22 6.91 -11.96
C GLN A 141 -2.41 6.62 -13.24
N ALA A 142 -1.18 6.13 -13.11
CA ALA A 142 -0.31 5.88 -14.26
C ALA A 142 -0.63 4.55 -14.98
N ILE A 143 -0.45 3.40 -14.31
CA ILE A 143 -0.54 2.07 -14.92
C ILE A 143 -1.99 1.72 -15.25
N PHE A 144 -2.87 1.60 -14.25
CA PHE A 144 -4.29 1.29 -14.46
C PHE A 144 -4.96 2.34 -15.35
N GLY A 145 -4.75 3.64 -15.10
CA GLY A 145 -5.32 4.72 -15.92
C GLY A 145 -4.88 4.65 -17.39
N HIS A 146 -3.68 4.15 -17.68
CA HIS A 146 -3.26 3.86 -19.06
C HIS A 146 -3.97 2.64 -19.65
N LEU A 147 -4.01 1.53 -18.91
CA LEU A 147 -4.62 0.27 -19.35
C LEU A 147 -6.14 0.42 -19.54
N TYR A 148 -6.84 1.09 -18.63
CA TYR A 148 -8.28 1.35 -18.65
C TYR A 148 -8.75 2.20 -19.86
N ARG A 149 -7.82 2.82 -20.58
CA ARG A 149 -8.11 3.47 -21.87
C ARG A 149 -8.07 2.51 -23.06
N LYS A 150 -7.46 1.34 -22.90
CA LYS A 150 -7.21 0.35 -23.95
C LYS A 150 -7.99 -0.95 -23.76
N MET A 151 -8.40 -1.27 -22.53
CA MET A 151 -9.13 -2.49 -22.20
C MET A 151 -10.24 -2.23 -21.17
N ASN A 152 -11.07 -3.24 -20.92
CA ASN A 152 -12.14 -3.17 -19.94
C ASN A 152 -11.60 -3.05 -18.49
N PHE A 153 -12.50 -2.75 -17.55
CA PHE A 153 -12.17 -2.61 -16.13
C PHE A 153 -11.43 -3.82 -15.58
N PHE A 154 -11.97 -5.03 -15.81
CA PHE A 154 -11.46 -6.25 -15.22
C PHE A 154 -9.99 -6.49 -15.56
N TRP A 155 -9.63 -6.45 -16.84
CA TRP A 155 -8.24 -6.68 -17.27
C TRP A 155 -7.30 -5.54 -16.85
N ALA A 156 -7.75 -4.29 -16.93
CA ALA A 156 -6.94 -3.16 -16.50
C ALA A 156 -6.65 -3.22 -14.99
N GLY A 157 -7.68 -3.53 -14.20
CA GLY A 157 -7.59 -3.71 -12.74
C GLY A 157 -6.67 -4.87 -12.41
N LEU A 158 -6.94 -6.06 -12.96
CA LEU A 158 -6.18 -7.27 -12.68
C LEU A 158 -4.69 -7.10 -12.97
N ILE A 159 -4.32 -6.57 -14.15
CA ILE A 159 -2.90 -6.38 -14.51
C ILE A 159 -2.23 -5.38 -13.57
N SER A 160 -2.88 -4.25 -13.27
CA SER A 160 -2.35 -3.26 -12.32
C SER A 160 -2.15 -3.85 -10.92
N SER A 161 -3.10 -4.66 -10.46
CA SER A 161 -3.07 -5.32 -9.15
C SER A 161 -2.00 -6.40 -9.05
N VAL A 162 -1.77 -7.18 -10.11
CA VAL A 162 -0.69 -8.16 -10.15
C VAL A 162 0.67 -7.46 -10.05
N ILE A 163 0.87 -6.36 -10.81
CA ILE A 163 2.13 -5.61 -10.75
C ILE A 163 2.32 -4.99 -9.34
N PHE A 164 1.24 -4.48 -8.75
CA PHE A 164 1.24 -3.99 -7.37
C PHE A 164 1.64 -5.10 -6.37
N ALA A 165 1.06 -6.29 -6.48
CA ALA A 165 1.38 -7.40 -5.59
C ALA A 165 2.86 -7.86 -5.72
N VAL A 166 3.38 -7.95 -6.94
CA VAL A 166 4.76 -8.40 -7.18
C VAL A 166 5.80 -7.45 -6.59
N ILE A 167 5.54 -6.13 -6.56
CA ILE A 167 6.53 -5.18 -6.01
C ILE A 167 6.68 -5.26 -4.49
N HIS A 168 5.72 -5.87 -3.79
CA HIS A 168 5.79 -6.06 -2.34
C HIS A 168 6.74 -7.20 -1.95
N LEU A 169 7.16 -8.03 -2.91
CA LEU A 169 8.13 -9.12 -2.72
C LEU A 169 7.76 -10.19 -1.66
N ASP A 170 6.57 -10.12 -1.09
CA ASP A 170 5.97 -11.17 -0.26
C ASP A 170 5.04 -12.02 -1.13
N PHE A 171 5.62 -13.09 -1.69
CA PHE A 171 4.92 -14.00 -2.60
C PHE A 171 3.87 -14.87 -1.90
N SER A 172 4.05 -15.13 -0.60
CA SER A 172 3.09 -15.85 0.22
C SER A 172 1.79 -15.07 0.36
N HIS A 173 1.87 -13.75 0.53
CA HIS A 173 0.71 -12.85 0.66
C HIS A 173 0.32 -12.14 -0.64
N MET A 174 0.83 -12.59 -1.80
CA MET A 174 0.55 -11.99 -3.11
C MET A 174 -0.96 -11.85 -3.39
N LEU A 175 -1.78 -12.80 -2.92
CA LEU A 175 -3.23 -12.76 -3.10
C LEU A 175 -3.87 -11.59 -2.34
N VAL A 176 -3.43 -11.31 -1.11
CA VAL A 176 -3.86 -10.14 -0.33
C VAL A 176 -3.60 -8.86 -1.12
N TYR A 177 -2.34 -8.63 -1.53
CA TYR A 177 -1.98 -7.41 -2.25
C TYR A 177 -2.73 -7.29 -3.59
N MET A 178 -2.96 -8.40 -4.30
CA MET A 178 -3.71 -8.38 -5.55
C MET A 178 -5.18 -7.99 -5.33
N VAL A 179 -5.83 -8.54 -4.30
CA VAL A 179 -7.23 -8.21 -3.96
C VAL A 179 -7.35 -6.74 -3.54
N LEU A 180 -6.47 -6.27 -2.66
CA LEU A 180 -6.46 -4.86 -2.22
C LEU A 180 -6.17 -3.92 -3.40
N GLY A 181 -5.20 -4.27 -4.24
CA GLY A 181 -4.90 -3.49 -5.43
C GLY A 181 -6.08 -3.40 -6.39
N PHE A 182 -6.87 -4.49 -6.51
CA PHE A 182 -8.05 -4.51 -7.36
C PHE A 182 -9.19 -3.69 -6.76
N LEU A 183 -9.37 -3.74 -5.43
CA LEU A 183 -10.31 -2.89 -4.70
C LEU A 183 -9.99 -1.41 -4.89
N PHE A 184 -8.73 -0.99 -4.76
CA PHE A 184 -8.35 0.40 -4.97
C PHE A 184 -8.52 0.85 -6.44
N ALA A 185 -8.25 -0.04 -7.41
CA ALA A 185 -8.61 0.21 -8.81
C ALA A 185 -10.12 0.39 -9.00
N TYR A 186 -10.94 -0.40 -8.30
CA TYR A 186 -12.40 -0.27 -8.31
C TYR A 186 -12.85 1.08 -7.71
N LEU A 187 -12.33 1.47 -6.55
CA LEU A 187 -12.64 2.77 -5.92
C LEU A 187 -12.27 3.95 -6.83
N TYR A 188 -11.13 3.86 -7.53
CA TYR A 188 -10.74 4.87 -8.50
C TYR A 188 -11.68 4.90 -9.72
N ALA A 189 -12.01 3.72 -10.25
CA ALA A 189 -12.92 3.57 -11.38
C ALA A 189 -14.32 4.08 -11.05
N LEU A 190 -14.81 3.88 -9.83
CA LEU A 190 -16.12 4.33 -9.39
C LEU A 190 -16.15 5.84 -9.14
N SER A 191 -15.15 6.37 -8.44
CA SER A 191 -15.12 7.77 -8.01
C SER A 191 -14.64 8.75 -9.09
N LYS A 192 -13.81 8.28 -10.03
CA LYS A 192 -13.02 9.10 -10.97
C LYS A 192 -12.17 10.15 -10.24
N ARG A 193 -11.74 9.84 -9.02
CA ARG A 193 -10.92 10.71 -8.16
C ARG A 193 -9.79 9.90 -7.58
N ILE A 194 -8.55 10.22 -7.96
CA ILE A 194 -7.38 9.52 -7.42
C ILE A 194 -7.25 9.69 -5.89
N ILE A 195 -7.77 10.78 -5.32
CA ILE A 195 -7.75 11.01 -3.88
C ILE A 195 -8.58 9.98 -3.08
N VAL A 196 -9.59 9.35 -3.70
CA VAL A 196 -10.45 8.38 -3.01
C VAL A 196 -9.69 7.11 -2.63
N PRO A 197 -9.07 6.37 -3.56
CA PRO A 197 -8.26 5.22 -3.18
C PRO A 197 -7.01 5.62 -2.37
N ILE A 198 -6.39 6.78 -2.62
CA ILE A 198 -5.28 7.30 -1.78
C ILE A 198 -5.71 7.36 -0.31
N LEU A 199 -6.83 8.03 0.00
CA LEU A 199 -7.25 8.18 1.39
C LEU A 199 -7.69 6.86 2.01
N ALA A 200 -8.36 5.98 1.26
CA ALA A 200 -8.72 4.65 1.76
C ALA A 200 -7.46 3.83 2.12
N HIS A 201 -6.43 3.88 1.26
CA HIS A 201 -5.18 3.16 1.46
C HIS A 201 -4.33 3.77 2.59
N VAL A 202 -4.29 5.10 2.71
CA VAL A 202 -3.65 5.80 3.84
C VAL A 202 -4.33 5.44 5.16
N LEU A 203 -5.67 5.43 5.22
CA LEU A 203 -6.39 5.03 6.43
C LEU A 203 -6.08 3.59 6.83
N MET A 204 -5.99 2.70 5.84
CA MET A 204 -5.64 1.29 6.05
C MET A 204 -4.24 1.13 6.66
N ASN A 205 -3.22 1.75 6.06
CA ASN A 205 -1.86 1.64 6.60
C ASN A 205 -1.69 2.41 7.92
N ALA A 206 -2.39 3.52 8.11
CA ALA A 206 -2.39 4.24 9.39
C ALA A 206 -3.02 3.38 10.50
N PHE A 207 -4.07 2.62 10.19
CA PHE A 207 -4.66 1.65 11.12
C PHE A 207 -3.68 0.52 11.45
N ALA A 208 -3.01 -0.05 10.44
CA ALA A 208 -1.97 -1.07 10.65
C ALA A 208 -0.78 -0.56 11.48
N SER A 209 -0.50 0.75 11.42
CA SER A 209 0.58 1.39 12.18
C SER A 209 0.21 1.76 13.63
N LEU A 210 -1.07 1.61 14.01
CA LEU A 210 -1.58 2.07 15.29
C LEU A 210 -0.93 1.39 16.51
N PRO A 211 -0.64 0.07 16.51
CA PRO A 211 0.00 -0.57 17.65
C PRO A 211 1.34 0.06 18.01
N VAL A 212 2.19 0.33 17.00
CA VAL A 212 3.49 1.00 17.18
C VAL A 212 3.30 2.41 17.74
N LEU A 213 2.30 3.16 17.26
CA LEU A 213 1.98 4.51 17.77
C LEU A 213 1.53 4.51 19.24
N LEU A 214 0.88 3.44 19.67
CA LEU A 214 0.43 3.26 21.05
C LEU A 214 1.54 2.71 21.97
N GLY A 215 2.72 2.39 21.43
CA GLY A 215 3.83 1.78 22.16
C GLY A 215 3.55 0.33 22.54
N ILE A 216 2.71 -0.36 21.77
CA ILE A 216 2.52 -1.81 21.89
C ILE A 216 3.72 -2.48 21.22
N ASP A 217 4.36 -3.40 21.93
CA ASP A 217 5.50 -4.15 21.43
C ASP A 217 5.06 -5.00 20.22
N PRO A 218 5.80 -5.06 19.11
CA PRO A 218 5.48 -5.95 17.98
C PRO A 218 5.20 -7.39 18.40
N GLU A 219 5.91 -7.92 19.40
CA GLU A 219 5.67 -9.27 19.95
C GLU A 219 4.25 -9.40 20.57
N ASP A 220 3.76 -8.34 21.22
CA ASP A 220 2.40 -8.33 21.79
C ASP A 220 1.33 -8.25 20.69
N VAL A 221 1.64 -7.63 19.55
CA VAL A 221 0.76 -7.58 18.39
C VAL A 221 0.64 -8.96 17.76
N GLU A 222 1.77 -9.63 17.54
CA GLU A 222 1.83 -10.99 17.01
C GLU A 222 1.03 -11.96 17.88
N GLN A 223 1.23 -11.93 19.20
CA GLN A 223 0.45 -12.75 20.14
C GLN A 223 -1.06 -12.44 20.12
N MET A 224 -1.45 -11.18 19.92
CA MET A 224 -2.85 -10.82 19.79
C MET A 224 -3.45 -11.34 18.48
N GLU A 225 -2.69 -11.34 17.38
CA GLU A 225 -3.10 -11.91 16.10
C GLU A 225 -3.27 -13.44 16.21
N GLU A 226 -2.31 -14.14 16.78
CA GLU A 226 -2.41 -15.59 17.06
C GLU A 226 -3.65 -15.91 17.92
N SER A 227 -3.89 -15.11 18.96
CA SER A 227 -5.03 -15.28 19.87
C SER A 227 -6.37 -15.06 19.17
N LEU A 228 -6.47 -14.04 18.31
CA LEU A 228 -7.68 -13.75 17.54
C LEU A 228 -7.95 -14.87 16.53
N GLN A 229 -6.91 -15.40 15.88
CA GLN A 229 -7.04 -16.51 14.94
C GLN A 229 -7.45 -17.81 15.62
N MET A 230 -6.91 -18.10 16.81
CA MET A 230 -7.38 -19.25 17.58
C MET A 230 -8.88 -19.13 17.87
N ILE A 231 -9.37 -17.94 18.23
CA ILE A 231 -10.79 -17.69 18.48
C ILE A 231 -11.62 -17.83 17.19
N THR A 232 -11.19 -17.25 16.06
CA THR A 232 -11.91 -17.36 14.78
C THR A 232 -11.91 -18.78 14.24
N GLY A 233 -10.80 -19.51 14.35
CA GLY A 233 -10.68 -20.92 13.98
C GLY A 233 -11.59 -21.81 14.82
N LEU A 234 -11.68 -21.58 16.14
CA LEU A 234 -12.63 -22.27 17.01
C LEU A 234 -14.08 -21.95 16.65
N LEU A 235 -14.41 -20.70 16.33
CA LEU A 235 -15.74 -20.31 15.88
C LEU A 235 -16.09 -20.92 14.51
N GLY A 236 -15.13 -20.99 13.59
CA GLY A 236 -15.27 -21.65 12.29
C GLY A 236 -15.52 -23.16 12.42
N ALA A 237 -14.86 -23.82 13.37
CA ALA A 237 -15.09 -25.23 13.68
C ALA A 237 -16.47 -25.52 14.33
N LEU A 238 -17.12 -24.50 14.90
CA LEU A 238 -18.44 -24.60 15.54
C LEU A 238 -19.62 -24.31 14.59
N ILE A 239 -19.35 -23.82 13.37
CA ILE A 239 -20.36 -23.57 12.35
C ILE A 239 -20.22 -24.69 11.29
N PRO A 240 -21.07 -25.73 11.33
CA PRO A 240 -20.97 -26.90 10.45
C PRO A 240 -21.30 -26.61 8.98
#